data_AF-A0A349YPY1-F1
#
_entry.id   AF-A0A349YPY1-F1
#
_cell.length_a   1.000
_cell.length_b   1.000
_cell.length_c   1.000
_cell.angle_alpha   90.00
_cell.angle_beta   90.00
_cell.angle_gamma   90.00
#
_symmetry.space_group_name_H-M   'P 1'
#
loop_
_entity.id
_entity.type
_entity.pdbx_description
1 polymer ?
#
loop_
_entity_poly.entity_id
_entity_poly.type
_entity_poly.pdbx_seq_one_letter_code
_entity_poly.pdbx_strand_id
1 'polypeptide(L)'
;MKRTIKSEGMTFNQKRFFELAGTLILLAVAIILLCSGMVLNPFRVANIRRESDIEKAYNEHISYVRMEGLSLEFTGYYKMNSKGNIAYNCYITTGFDTKYFVFIPVEGTEDENGKTIEKISDYNLLGRLRKDEQLMDTVAADYEVTTQKFIEECSVSEIIIDEAGAKRKEVLIIWIALIGLLSSYIIYVLVVLFVNRGTGGKQNGENQA
;
A
#
# COMPACT_ATOMS: atom_id res chain seq x y z
N MET A 1 63.83 -8.89 -16.92
CA MET A 1 63.02 -9.76 -16.05
C MET A 1 61.59 -9.21 -16.02
N LYS A 2 60.70 -9.73 -16.88
CA LYS A 2 59.31 -9.26 -17.00
C LYS A 2 58.41 -10.28 -16.29
N ARG A 3 57.83 -9.94 -15.14
CA ARG A 3 56.81 -10.76 -14.47
C ARG A 3 55.48 -10.52 -15.17
N THR A 4 55.05 -11.47 -15.99
CA THR A 4 53.68 -11.53 -16.50
C THR A 4 52.79 -12.09 -15.40
N ILE A 5 51.97 -11.23 -14.79
CA ILE A 5 50.88 -11.64 -13.90
C ILE A 5 49.84 -12.32 -14.79
N LYS A 6 49.76 -13.64 -14.70
CA LYS A 6 48.76 -14.44 -15.39
C LYS A 6 47.44 -14.21 -14.66
N SER A 7 46.61 -13.32 -15.19
CA SER A 7 45.21 -13.17 -14.76
C SER A 7 44.48 -14.47 -15.11
N GLU A 8 44.17 -15.26 -14.09
CA GLU A 8 43.38 -16.49 -14.24
C GLU A 8 41.95 -16.12 -14.64
N GLY A 9 41.66 -16.26 -15.93
CA GLY A 9 40.31 -16.15 -16.46
C GLY A 9 39.43 -17.24 -15.86
N MET A 10 38.39 -16.83 -15.14
CA MET A 10 37.37 -17.72 -14.57
C MET A 10 36.78 -18.63 -15.65
N THR A 11 36.80 -19.94 -15.42
CA THR A 11 36.34 -20.94 -16.39
C THR A 11 34.84 -20.81 -16.68
N PHE A 12 34.40 -21.15 -17.90
CA PHE A 12 33.00 -21.02 -18.34
C PHE A 12 31.99 -21.69 -17.37
N ASN A 13 32.39 -22.82 -16.77
CA ASN A 13 31.57 -23.53 -15.78
C ASN A 13 31.46 -22.79 -14.43
N GLN A 14 32.51 -22.07 -14.00
CA GLN A 14 32.44 -21.22 -12.81
C GLN A 14 31.49 -20.04 -13.03
N LYS A 15 31.50 -19.38 -14.20
CA LYS A 15 30.56 -18.30 -14.50
C LYS A 15 29.10 -18.76 -14.41
N ARG A 16 28.77 -19.92 -15.00
CA ARG A 16 27.42 -20.50 -14.90
C ARG A 16 27.02 -20.87 -13.48
N PHE A 17 27.96 -21.35 -12.67
CA PHE A 17 27.70 -21.66 -11.27
C PHE A 17 27.37 -20.39 -10.46
N PHE A 18 28.13 -19.30 -10.66
CA PHE A 18 27.86 -18.01 -10.02
C PHE A 18 26.54 -17.38 -10.50
N GLU A 19 26.22 -17.49 -11.79
CA GLU A 19 24.93 -17.03 -12.34
C GLU A 19 23.75 -17.79 -11.73
N LEU A 20 23.83 -19.13 -11.66
CA LEU A 20 22.82 -20.00 -11.04
C LEU A 20 22.66 -19.77 -9.54
N ALA A 21 23.78 -19.63 -8.82
CA ALA A 21 23.77 -19.33 -7.39
C ALA A 21 23.16 -17.94 -7.12
N GLY A 22 23.50 -16.94 -7.94
CA GLY A 22 22.90 -15.60 -7.87
C GLY A 22 21.39 -15.60 -8.14
N THR A 23 20.93 -16.40 -9.10
CA THR A 23 19.48 -16.56 -9.37
C THR A 23 18.76 -17.19 -8.20
N LEU A 24 19.33 -18.24 -7.60
CA LEU A 24 18.77 -18.92 -6.44
C LEU A 24 18.67 -18.01 -5.22
N ILE A 25 19.67 -17.15 -5.00
CA ILE A 25 19.66 -16.16 -3.92
C ILE A 25 18.59 -15.09 -4.17
N LEU A 26 18.49 -14.55 -5.39
CA LEU A 26 17.44 -13.57 -5.73
C LEU A 26 16.04 -14.16 -5.59
N LEU A 27 15.85 -15.41 -6.02
CA LEU A 27 14.58 -16.13 -5.86
C LEU A 27 14.27 -16.34 -4.37
N ALA A 28 15.26 -16.75 -3.57
CA ALA A 28 15.09 -16.93 -2.13
C ALA A 28 14.75 -15.61 -1.43
N VAL A 29 15.43 -14.50 -1.77
CA VAL A 29 15.11 -13.17 -1.23
C VAL A 29 13.70 -12.73 -1.64
N ALA A 30 13.31 -12.93 -2.90
CA ALA A 30 11.95 -12.65 -3.35
C ALA A 30 10.93 -13.50 -2.57
N ILE A 31 11.15 -14.81 -2.42
CA ILE A 31 10.28 -15.69 -1.64
C ILE A 31 10.23 -15.26 -0.17
N ILE A 32 11.35 -14.90 0.45
CA ILE A 32 11.39 -14.40 1.83
C ILE A 32 10.60 -13.10 1.95
N LEU A 33 10.72 -12.17 0.99
CA LEU A 33 9.93 -10.93 0.96
C LEU A 33 8.43 -11.21 0.78
N LEU A 34 8.06 -12.21 -0.03
CA LEU A 34 6.68 -12.66 -0.21
C LEU A 34 6.13 -13.35 1.05
N CYS A 35 6.88 -14.28 1.64
CA CYS A 35 6.47 -15.09 2.80
C CYS A 35 6.53 -14.32 4.12
N SER A 36 7.40 -13.32 4.26
CA SER A 36 7.52 -12.50 5.47
C SER A 36 6.31 -11.61 5.74
N GLY A 37 5.30 -11.60 4.86
CA GLY A 37 4.09 -10.79 5.03
C GLY A 37 4.32 -9.29 4.83
N MET A 38 5.59 -8.85 4.80
CA MET A 38 6.03 -7.48 4.67
C MET A 38 5.63 -6.86 3.32
N VAL A 39 5.49 -7.69 2.27
CA VAL A 39 4.95 -7.30 0.95
C VAL A 39 3.45 -7.61 0.82
N LEU A 40 2.92 -8.62 1.51
CA LEU A 40 1.49 -8.99 1.47
C LEU A 40 0.60 -7.98 2.22
N ASN A 41 1.13 -7.31 3.23
CA ASN A 41 0.44 -6.19 3.88
C ASN A 41 1.50 -5.19 4.40
N PRO A 42 2.06 -4.32 3.53
CA PRO A 42 3.06 -3.31 3.94
C PRO A 42 2.51 -2.29 4.94
N PHE A 43 1.22 -2.40 5.25
CA PHE A 43 0.46 -1.54 6.10
C PHE A 43 0.03 -2.33 7.33
N ARG A 44 0.62 -1.99 8.48
CA ARG A 44 0.08 -2.44 9.77
C ARG A 44 -1.34 -1.89 9.90
N VAL A 45 -2.29 -2.81 10.06
CA VAL A 45 -3.70 -2.50 10.33
C VAL A 45 -3.98 -2.87 11.78
N ALA A 46 -4.35 -1.88 12.61
CA ALA A 46 -4.83 -2.14 13.96
C ALA A 46 -6.34 -2.37 13.94
N ASN A 47 -6.81 -3.43 14.59
CA ASN A 47 -8.24 -3.61 14.83
C ASN A 47 -8.62 -2.81 16.08
N ILE A 48 -9.55 -1.87 15.91
CA ILE A 48 -10.01 -1.00 16.98
C ILE A 48 -11.18 -1.67 17.66
N ARG A 49 -11.06 -1.91 18.97
CA ARG A 49 -12.13 -2.47 19.81
C ARG A 49 -12.51 -1.57 20.97
N ARG A 50 -11.69 -0.55 21.25
CA ARG A 50 -11.87 0.46 22.29
C ARG A 50 -11.28 1.79 21.81
N GLU A 51 -11.72 2.88 22.43
CA GLU A 51 -11.22 4.23 22.16
C GLU A 51 -9.68 4.33 22.25
N SER A 52 -9.11 3.77 23.32
CA SER A 52 -7.67 3.79 23.58
C SER A 52 -6.84 3.09 22.50
N ASP A 53 -7.45 2.21 21.70
CA ASP A 53 -6.77 1.57 20.58
C ASP A 53 -6.53 2.57 19.43
N ILE A 54 -7.37 3.61 19.28
CA ILE A 54 -7.22 4.66 18.25
C ILE A 54 -6.05 5.57 18.59
N GLU A 55 -6.02 6.09 19.82
CA GLU A 55 -4.90 6.94 20.28
C GLU A 55 -3.58 6.18 20.24
N LYS A 56 -3.59 4.92 20.70
CA LYS A 56 -2.42 4.05 20.61
C LYS A 56 -1.97 3.85 19.17
N ALA A 57 -2.90 3.56 18.26
CA ALA A 57 -2.58 3.38 16.84
C ALA A 57 -1.99 4.65 16.22
N TYR A 58 -2.51 5.82 16.58
CA TYR A 58 -1.98 7.10 16.12
C TYR A 58 -0.56 7.36 16.64
N ASN A 59 -0.34 7.16 17.94
CA ASN A 59 0.94 7.39 18.62
C ASN A 59 2.03 6.39 18.19
N GLU A 60 1.65 5.14 17.89
CA GLU A 60 2.55 4.13 17.34
C GLU A 60 2.77 4.26 15.82
N HIS A 61 2.21 5.31 15.20
CA HIS A 61 2.25 5.55 13.76
C HIS A 61 1.77 4.35 12.92
N ILE A 62 0.76 3.65 13.42
CA ILE A 62 0.09 2.56 12.69
C ILE A 62 -0.66 3.19 11.51
N SER A 63 -0.33 2.72 10.31
CA SER A 63 -0.77 3.36 9.08
C SER A 63 -2.29 3.29 8.86
N TYR A 64 -2.95 2.24 9.36
CA TYR A 64 -4.39 2.05 9.16
C TYR A 64 -5.05 1.42 10.38
N VAL A 65 -6.34 1.70 10.50
CA VAL A 65 -7.22 1.13 11.50
C VAL A 65 -8.40 0.44 10.81
N ARG A 66 -8.86 -0.64 11.41
CA ARG A 66 -10.10 -1.32 11.06
C ARG A 66 -11.12 -1.11 12.18
N MET A 67 -12.31 -0.67 11.80
CA MET A 67 -13.47 -0.52 12.67
C MET A 67 -14.65 -1.21 12.00
N GLU A 68 -15.44 -1.96 12.75
CA GLU A 68 -16.54 -2.78 12.22
C GLU A 68 -17.87 -2.36 12.85
N GLY A 69 -18.96 -2.51 12.09
CA GLY A 69 -20.31 -2.23 12.57
C GLY A 69 -20.60 -0.76 12.89
N LEU A 70 -19.98 0.18 12.18
CA LEU A 70 -20.16 1.60 12.43
C LEU A 70 -21.52 2.12 11.92
N SER A 71 -22.06 3.10 12.65
CA SER A 71 -23.16 3.93 12.16
C SER A 71 -22.61 5.30 11.80
N LEU A 72 -22.81 5.67 10.54
CA LEU A 72 -22.30 6.91 9.94
C LEU A 72 -23.47 7.84 9.65
N GLU A 73 -23.30 9.10 10.00
CA GLU A 73 -24.27 10.16 9.70
C GLU A 73 -23.57 11.27 8.90
N PHE A 74 -24.17 11.66 7.77
CA PHE A 74 -23.57 12.64 6.88
C PHE A 74 -23.57 14.01 7.53
N THR A 75 -22.44 14.71 7.45
CA THR A 75 -22.22 15.97 8.16
C THR A 75 -22.49 17.21 7.30
N GLY A 76 -22.70 17.04 6.00
CA GLY A 76 -22.76 18.14 5.04
C GLY A 76 -21.40 18.57 4.48
N TYR A 77 -20.30 18.20 5.13
CA TYR A 77 -18.95 18.52 4.65
C TYR A 77 -18.45 17.51 3.62
N TYR A 78 -17.54 17.97 2.76
CA TYR A 78 -16.94 17.14 1.73
C TYR A 78 -15.51 17.59 1.41
N LYS A 79 -14.72 16.68 0.83
CA LYS A 79 -13.37 16.93 0.37
C LYS A 79 -13.35 16.91 -1.16
N MET A 80 -12.90 18.00 -1.76
CA MET A 80 -12.73 18.10 -3.21
C MET A 80 -11.38 17.52 -3.66
N ASN A 81 -11.34 16.97 -4.87
CA ASN A 81 -10.07 16.66 -5.55
C ASN A 81 -9.50 17.91 -6.25
N SER A 82 -8.30 17.76 -6.81
CA SER A 82 -7.62 18.82 -7.57
C SER A 82 -8.36 19.30 -8.83
N LYS A 83 -9.38 18.58 -9.28
CA LYS A 83 -10.24 18.95 -10.41
C LYS A 83 -11.50 19.70 -9.98
N GLY A 84 -11.68 19.96 -8.68
CA GLY A 84 -12.85 20.64 -8.13
C GLY A 84 -14.08 19.74 -7.96
N ASN A 85 -13.96 18.44 -8.19
CA ASN A 85 -15.06 17.50 -7.96
C ASN A 85 -15.02 16.99 -6.53
N ILE A 86 -16.18 16.67 -5.96
CA ILE A 86 -16.26 15.99 -4.67
C ILE A 86 -15.61 14.61 -4.80
N ALA A 87 -14.66 14.32 -3.91
CA ALA A 87 -13.91 13.07 -3.89
C ALA A 87 -14.25 12.22 -2.67
N TYR A 88 -14.54 12.86 -1.54
CA TYR A 88 -14.96 12.20 -0.31
C TYR A 88 -16.09 12.98 0.36
N ASN A 89 -17.06 12.25 0.90
CA ASN A 89 -18.11 12.76 1.77
C ASN A 89 -17.67 12.61 3.24
N CYS A 90 -17.93 13.62 4.07
CA CYS A 90 -17.60 13.59 5.48
C CYS A 90 -18.80 13.09 6.29
N TYR A 91 -18.58 12.02 7.04
CA TYR A 91 -19.53 11.45 7.98
C TYR A 91 -19.02 11.63 9.41
N ILE A 92 -19.93 11.51 10.37
CA ILE A 92 -19.60 11.39 11.78
C ILE A 92 -20.01 9.99 12.25
N THR A 93 -19.13 9.36 13.03
CA THR A 93 -19.43 8.10 13.74
C THR A 93 -19.23 8.31 15.23
N THR A 94 -20.02 7.62 16.04
CA THR A 94 -19.76 7.53 17.49
C THR A 94 -19.05 6.21 17.76
N GLY A 95 -17.85 6.29 18.35
CA GLY A 95 -17.10 5.13 18.82
C GLY A 95 -16.71 5.34 20.27
N PHE A 96 -17.22 4.47 21.17
CA PHE A 96 -16.79 4.43 22.57
C PHE A 96 -16.86 5.81 23.27
N ASP A 97 -18.05 6.44 23.25
CA ASP A 97 -18.35 7.77 23.84
C ASP A 97 -17.72 9.00 23.13
N THR A 98 -16.81 8.79 22.19
CA THR A 98 -16.20 9.86 21.39
C THR A 98 -16.70 9.84 19.94
N LYS A 99 -16.90 11.03 19.36
CA LYS A 99 -17.28 11.19 17.96
C LYS A 99 -16.05 11.38 17.07
N TYR A 100 -16.06 10.78 15.89
CA TYR A 100 -14.99 10.88 14.91
C TYR A 100 -15.55 11.32 13.56
N PHE A 101 -14.86 12.26 12.91
CA PHE A 101 -15.10 12.52 11.50
C PHE A 101 -14.44 11.44 10.65
N VAL A 102 -15.18 10.97 9.66
CA VAL A 102 -14.79 9.90 8.74
C VAL A 102 -15.01 10.37 7.31
N PHE A 103 -13.96 10.42 6.51
CA PHE A 103 -14.08 10.70 5.08
C PHE A 103 -14.20 9.40 4.29
N ILE A 104 -15.27 9.28 3.52
CA ILE A 104 -15.60 8.10 2.72
C ILE A 104 -15.65 8.51 1.24
N PRO A 105 -15.05 7.77 0.31
CA PRO A 105 -15.14 8.07 -1.12
C PRO A 105 -16.59 8.25 -1.57
N VAL A 106 -16.80 9.15 -2.53
CA VAL A 106 -18.13 9.33 -3.14
C VAL A 106 -18.60 8.02 -3.78
N GLU A 107 -17.67 7.25 -4.37
CA GLU A 107 -17.91 5.90 -4.85
C GLU A 107 -18.41 5.00 -3.70
N GLY A 108 -19.71 4.71 -3.68
CA GLY A 108 -20.36 3.88 -2.66
C GLY A 108 -21.08 4.65 -1.56
N THR A 109 -21.16 5.98 -1.64
CA THR A 109 -21.96 6.82 -0.73
C THR A 109 -23.10 7.56 -1.41
N GLU A 110 -23.41 7.21 -2.65
CA GLU A 110 -24.54 7.73 -3.41
C GLU A 110 -25.67 6.69 -3.46
N ASP A 111 -26.91 7.17 -3.38
CA ASP A 111 -28.12 6.37 -3.59
C ASP A 111 -28.37 6.09 -5.08
N GLU A 112 -29.44 5.37 -5.39
CA GLU A 112 -29.83 5.04 -6.79
C GLU A 112 -30.10 6.28 -7.65
N ASN A 113 -30.31 7.44 -7.03
CA ASN A 113 -30.57 8.73 -7.69
C ASN A 113 -29.33 9.64 -7.74
N GLY A 114 -28.15 9.15 -7.29
CA GLY A 114 -26.92 9.93 -7.23
C GLY A 114 -26.86 10.97 -6.11
N LYS A 115 -27.71 10.85 -5.07
CA LYS A 115 -27.67 11.70 -3.87
C LYS A 115 -26.85 11.05 -2.76
N THR A 116 -26.13 11.86 -1.99
CA THR A 116 -25.39 11.36 -0.81
C THR A 116 -26.34 10.69 0.18
N ILE A 117 -25.99 9.48 0.61
CA ILE A 117 -26.73 8.73 1.61
C ILE A 117 -26.55 9.41 2.97
N GLU A 118 -27.64 9.89 3.59
CA GLU A 118 -27.56 10.62 4.85
C GLU A 118 -27.10 9.75 6.03
N LYS A 119 -27.47 8.47 6.02
CA LYS A 119 -27.14 7.54 7.11
C LYS A 119 -26.77 6.16 6.59
N ILE A 120 -25.60 5.66 7.01
CA ILE A 120 -25.10 4.33 6.66
C ILE A 120 -24.93 3.53 7.95
N SER A 121 -25.50 2.32 7.99
CA SER A 121 -25.43 1.45 9.16
C SER A 121 -24.61 0.20 8.86
N ASP A 122 -24.05 -0.42 9.90
CA ASP A 122 -23.22 -1.63 9.81
C ASP A 122 -22.01 -1.48 8.86
N TYR A 123 -21.39 -0.29 8.89
CA TYR A 123 -20.29 0.04 7.99
C TYR A 123 -18.96 -0.48 8.53
N ASN A 124 -18.23 -1.22 7.69
CA ASN A 124 -16.90 -1.74 8.00
C ASN A 124 -15.84 -0.84 7.38
N LEU A 125 -15.18 -0.06 8.22
CA LEU A 125 -14.21 0.96 7.84
C LEU A 125 -12.79 0.41 7.90
N LEU A 126 -12.03 0.65 6.82
CA LEU A 126 -10.57 0.58 6.83
C LEU A 126 -10.02 1.97 6.53
N GLY A 127 -9.57 2.66 7.57
CA GLY A 127 -9.21 4.07 7.49
C GLY A 127 -7.79 4.37 7.94
N ARG A 128 -7.30 5.56 7.57
CA ARG A 128 -6.03 6.13 8.00
C ARG A 128 -6.32 7.21 9.02
N LEU A 129 -5.64 7.15 10.16
CA LEU A 129 -5.73 8.18 11.18
C LEU A 129 -4.90 9.40 10.76
N ARG A 130 -5.48 10.59 10.89
CA ARG A 130 -4.76 11.87 10.68
C ARG A 130 -5.46 12.98 11.46
N LYS A 131 -4.76 14.10 11.63
CA LYS A 131 -5.40 15.36 12.05
C LYS A 131 -5.76 16.19 10.83
N ASP A 132 -6.83 16.97 10.95
CA ASP A 132 -7.27 17.92 9.92
C ASP A 132 -7.77 19.19 10.60
N GLU A 133 -6.81 20.09 10.89
CA GLU A 133 -7.07 21.36 11.58
C GLU A 133 -8.04 22.23 10.78
N GLN A 134 -7.94 22.22 9.45
CA GLN A 134 -8.82 23.02 8.60
C GLN A 134 -10.28 22.56 8.70
N LEU A 135 -10.54 21.25 8.69
CA LEU A 135 -11.89 20.74 8.94
C LEU A 135 -12.37 21.20 10.32
N MET A 136 -11.58 20.97 11.37
CA MET A 136 -11.97 21.29 12.74
C MET A 136 -12.28 22.78 12.93
N ASP A 137 -11.44 23.66 12.37
CA ASP A 137 -11.65 25.10 12.40
C ASP A 137 -12.90 25.51 11.63
N THR A 138 -13.17 24.87 10.48
CA THR A 138 -14.38 25.12 9.68
C THR A 138 -15.63 24.73 10.45
N VAL A 139 -15.65 23.52 11.02
CA VAL A 139 -16.80 23.06 11.82
C VAL A 139 -16.97 23.94 13.05
N ALA A 140 -15.90 24.25 13.79
CA ALA A 140 -16.00 25.09 14.97
C ALA A 140 -16.52 26.50 14.65
N ALA A 141 -16.09 27.07 13.52
CA ALA A 141 -16.60 28.36 13.04
C ALA A 141 -18.10 28.34 12.72
N ASP A 142 -18.60 27.24 12.12
CA ASP A 142 -20.04 27.06 11.85
C ASP A 142 -20.88 26.97 13.14
N TYR A 143 -20.27 26.57 14.25
CA TYR A 143 -20.86 26.57 15.59
C TYR A 143 -20.56 27.85 16.40
N GLU A 144 -19.91 28.85 15.79
CA GLU A 144 -19.49 30.11 16.43
C GLU A 144 -18.62 29.91 17.69
N VAL A 145 -17.82 28.84 17.73
CA VAL A 145 -16.93 28.49 18.85
C VAL A 145 -15.49 28.28 18.38
N THR A 146 -14.56 28.20 19.33
CA THR A 146 -13.19 27.80 19.03
C THR A 146 -13.10 26.28 18.87
N THR A 147 -12.12 25.80 18.12
CA THR A 147 -11.86 24.37 17.89
C THR A 147 -11.75 23.59 19.19
N GLN A 148 -11.02 24.12 20.17
CA GLN A 148 -10.85 23.47 21.47
C GLN A 148 -12.16 23.35 22.24
N LYS A 149 -12.98 24.40 22.22
CA LYS A 149 -14.30 24.39 22.86
C LYS A 149 -15.25 23.43 22.17
N PHE A 150 -15.21 23.35 20.83
CA PHE A 150 -15.98 22.39 20.05
C PHE A 150 -15.63 20.94 20.41
N ILE A 151 -14.34 20.62 20.47
CA ILE A 151 -13.82 19.29 20.86
C ILE A 151 -14.34 18.89 22.24
N GLU A 152 -14.24 19.79 23.23
CA GLU A 152 -14.64 19.54 24.61
C GLU A 152 -16.16 19.41 24.77
N GLU A 153 -16.94 20.37 24.24
CA GLU A 153 -18.39 20.41 24.42
C GLU A 153 -19.13 19.33 23.60
N CYS A 154 -18.62 18.99 22.41
CA CYS A 154 -19.26 18.01 21.53
C CYS A 154 -18.66 16.60 21.64
N SER A 155 -17.63 16.41 22.47
CA SER A 155 -16.88 15.15 22.63
C SER A 155 -16.41 14.59 21.29
N VAL A 156 -15.80 15.45 20.46
CA VAL A 156 -15.30 15.11 19.12
C VAL A 156 -13.79 14.95 19.18
N SER A 157 -13.25 13.87 18.62
CA SER A 157 -11.81 13.67 18.55
C SER A 157 -11.14 14.60 17.54
N GLU A 158 -9.96 15.12 17.88
CA GLU A 158 -9.06 15.78 16.92
C GLU A 158 -8.59 14.86 15.79
N ILE A 159 -8.62 13.54 16.02
CA ILE A 159 -8.21 12.54 15.06
C ILE A 159 -9.39 12.25 14.14
N ILE A 160 -9.18 12.45 12.85
CA ILE A 160 -10.12 12.07 11.80
C ILE A 160 -9.67 10.77 11.13
N ILE A 161 -10.61 10.12 10.44
CA ILE A 161 -10.37 8.85 9.78
C ILE A 161 -10.65 8.99 8.29
N ASP A 162 -9.60 9.03 7.47
CA ASP A 162 -9.75 9.00 6.01
C ASP A 162 -9.86 7.53 5.57
N GLU A 163 -11.00 7.10 5.05
CA GLU A 163 -11.09 5.77 4.47
C GLU A 163 -10.02 5.61 3.38
N ALA A 164 -9.41 4.43 3.38
CA ALA A 164 -8.42 4.03 2.40
C ALA A 164 -9.05 3.80 1.00
N GLY A 165 -9.65 4.85 0.42
CA GLY A 165 -10.09 4.89 -0.96
C GLY A 165 -8.92 4.71 -1.93
N ALA A 166 -9.09 3.81 -2.90
CA ALA A 166 -8.29 3.64 -4.11
C ALA A 166 -6.77 3.30 -4.00
N LYS A 167 -6.16 3.14 -2.83
CA LYS A 167 -4.71 2.77 -2.76
C LYS A 167 -4.38 1.29 -2.95
N ARG A 168 -5.38 0.40 -3.11
CA ARG A 168 -5.14 -0.94 -3.66
C ARG A 168 -4.54 -0.88 -5.07
N LYS A 169 -4.84 0.15 -5.87
CA LYS A 169 -4.26 0.31 -7.21
C LYS A 169 -2.75 0.58 -7.14
N GLU A 170 -2.28 1.36 -6.18
CA GLU A 170 -0.84 1.60 -5.97
C GLU A 170 -0.10 0.32 -5.56
N VAL A 171 -0.68 -0.46 -4.64
CA VAL A 171 -0.14 -1.78 -4.25
C VAL A 171 -0.09 -2.72 -5.44
N LEU A 172 -1.15 -2.77 -6.25
CA LEU A 172 -1.22 -3.60 -7.45
C LEU A 172 -0.20 -3.18 -8.52
N ILE A 173 0.08 -1.88 -8.67
CA ILE A 173 1.15 -1.38 -9.55
C ILE A 173 2.54 -1.84 -9.05
N ILE A 174 2.79 -1.79 -7.74
CA ILE A 174 4.04 -2.30 -7.16
C ILE A 174 4.18 -3.80 -7.45
N TRP A 175 3.08 -4.57 -7.33
CA TRP A 175 3.08 -6.00 -7.69
C TRP A 175 3.35 -6.27 -9.16
N ILE A 176 2.71 -5.53 -10.07
CA ILE A 176 2.94 -5.65 -11.52
C ILE A 176 4.41 -5.34 -11.85
N ALA A 177 4.98 -4.27 -11.26
CA ALA A 177 6.37 -3.90 -11.47
C ALA A 177 7.33 -4.98 -10.96
N LEU A 178 7.08 -5.52 -9.75
CA LEU A 178 7.89 -6.58 -9.16
C LEU A 178 7.85 -7.87 -10.00
N ILE A 179 6.65 -8.30 -10.42
CA ILE A 179 6.47 -9.49 -11.27
C ILE A 179 7.11 -9.27 -12.64
N GLY A 180 6.97 -8.09 -13.24
CA GLY A 180 7.61 -7.73 -14.50
C GLY A 180 9.13 -7.84 -14.41
N LEU A 181 9.73 -7.31 -13.34
CA LEU A 181 11.18 -7.36 -13.14
C LEU A 181 11.67 -8.81 -12.93
N LEU A 182 10.95 -9.62 -12.14
CA LEU A 182 11.24 -11.04 -11.96
C LEU A 182 11.14 -11.84 -13.28
N SER A 183 10.08 -11.60 -14.06
CA SER A 183 9.89 -12.28 -15.35
C SER A 183 10.98 -11.93 -16.37
N SER A 184 11.36 -10.65 -16.47
CA SER A 184 12.41 -10.22 -17.39
C SER A 184 13.78 -10.82 -17.04
N TYR A 185 14.07 -10.95 -15.74
CA TYR A 185 15.27 -11.61 -15.27
C TYR A 185 15.28 -13.12 -15.56
N ILE A 186 14.16 -13.81 -15.37
CA ILE A 186 14.02 -15.24 -15.73
C ILE A 186 14.21 -15.45 -17.24
N ILE A 187 13.62 -14.58 -18.07
CA ILE A 187 13.78 -14.63 -19.53
C ILE A 187 15.24 -14.42 -19.92
N TYR A 188 15.93 -13.43 -19.32
CA TYR A 188 17.36 -13.21 -19.55
C TYR A 188 18.19 -14.46 -19.28
N VAL A 189 17.97 -15.11 -18.12
CA VAL A 189 18.68 -16.34 -17.75
C VAL A 189 18.39 -17.48 -18.73
N LEU A 190 17.14 -17.65 -19.16
CA LEU A 190 16.76 -18.65 -20.17
C LEU A 190 17.46 -18.39 -21.52
N VAL A 191 17.47 -17.14 -22.00
CA VAL A 191 18.15 -16.77 -23.25
C VAL A 191 19.66 -17.07 -23.16
N VAL A 192 20.32 -16.67 -22.07
CA VAL A 192 21.76 -16.94 -21.87
C VAL A 192 22.06 -18.44 -21.81
N LEU A 193 21.17 -19.25 -21.20
CA LEU A 193 21.33 -20.70 -21.12
C LEU A 193 21.12 -21.40 -22.46
N PHE A 194 20.13 -20.98 -23.25
CA PHE A 194 19.76 -21.59 -24.53
C PHE A 194 20.63 -21.11 -25.71
N VAL A 195 20.98 -19.82 -25.80
CA VAL A 195 21.86 -19.30 -26.85
C VAL A 195 23.25 -19.93 -26.76
N ASN A 196 23.77 -20.11 -25.54
CA ASN A 196 25.05 -20.79 -25.33
C ASN A 196 25.02 -22.31 -25.53
N ARG A 197 23.84 -22.94 -25.68
CA ARG A 197 23.74 -24.35 -26.10
C ARG A 197 23.80 -24.51 -27.63
N GLY A 198 23.44 -23.47 -28.40
CA GLY A 198 23.45 -23.50 -29.87
C GLY A 198 24.84 -23.38 -30.50
N THR A 199 25.85 -22.90 -29.78
CA THR A 199 27.20 -22.65 -30.30
C THR A 199 28.19 -23.81 -30.09
N GLY A 200 27.81 -24.88 -29.41
CA GLY A 200 28.67 -26.04 -29.14
C GLY A 200 28.62 -27.17 -30.18
N GLY A 201 27.83 -27.02 -31.26
CA GLY A 201 27.48 -28.10 -32.18
C GLY A 201 28.07 -27.98 -33.60
N LYS A 202 29.33 -27.56 -33.76
CA LYS A 202 30.05 -27.67 -35.05
C LYS A 202 31.56 -27.84 -34.85
N GLN A 203 31.99 -28.95 -34.25
CA GLN A 203 33.32 -29.50 -34.48
C GLN A 203 33.25 -31.02 -34.33
N ASN A 204 33.07 -31.72 -35.45
CA ASN A 204 33.59 -33.05 -35.73
C ASN A 204 33.12 -33.45 -37.13
N GLY A 205 33.95 -33.18 -38.12
CA GLY A 205 33.67 -33.54 -39.50
C GLY A 205 34.77 -33.06 -40.44
N GLU A 206 36.03 -33.37 -40.15
CA GLU A 206 37.10 -33.39 -41.15
C GLU A 206 38.29 -34.17 -40.59
N ASN A 207 38.26 -35.48 -40.81
CA ASN A 207 39.44 -36.34 -40.85
C ASN A 207 39.07 -37.63 -41.57
N GLN A 208 38.81 -37.53 -42.87
CA GLN A 208 38.94 -38.63 -43.84
C GLN A 208 39.21 -38.03 -45.23
N ALA A 209 40.48 -37.93 -45.60
CA ALA A 209 41.04 -38.20 -46.93
C ALA A 209 42.57 -38.06 -46.85
#